data_AF-A0A534SH34-F1
#
_entry.id   AF-A0A534SH34-F1
#
_cell.length_a   1.000
_cell.length_b   1.000
_cell.length_c   1.000
_cell.angle_alpha   90.00
_cell.angle_beta   90.00
_cell.angle_gamma   90.00
#
_symmetry.space_group_name_H-M   'P 1'
#
loop_
_entity.id
_entity.type
_entity.pdbx_description
1 polymer ?
#
loop_
_entity_poly.entity_id
_entity_poly.type
_entity_poly.pdbx_seq_one_letter_code
_entity_poly.pdbx_strand_id
1 'polypeptide(L)'
;MQLEHPYRTNKKIDWGKAICSIVIVWMVLLTANATVTSSSQYTDKQLDALASRVGKIFWINPQSAKSPTFLSAPAANAATFNPGRNESFEITDLAGRANKDPYYKVKFDTGKVGYIRPEAFLEEFNETILSTDPLADEKRHLDEQTSEETKRVDWIKSQPWSPAVKEAAIKKQPTPGLNTAEVKRVLGAPRRVTKLRGLTKVAEEHWFYPDGSVLIFNNGLLTRTEKAQTN
;
A
#
# COMPACT_ATOMS: atom_id res chain seq x y z
N MET A 1 0.24 -24.96 -94.29
CA MET A 1 -1.04 -25.55 -93.83
C MET A 1 -0.86 -25.88 -92.35
N GLN A 2 -1.64 -25.22 -91.49
CA GLN A 2 -1.59 -25.36 -90.03
C GLN A 2 -1.90 -26.80 -89.60
N LEU A 3 -1.36 -27.22 -88.45
CA LEU A 3 -2.10 -27.92 -87.39
C LEU A 3 -1.25 -27.94 -86.10
N GLU A 4 -1.91 -27.58 -84.99
CA GLU A 4 -1.36 -27.45 -83.63
C GLU A 4 -1.11 -28.80 -82.92
N HIS A 5 -0.29 -28.78 -81.86
CA HIS A 5 -0.72 -29.20 -80.51
C HIS A 5 0.33 -28.86 -79.43
N PRO A 6 -0.06 -28.32 -78.25
CA PRO A 6 0.84 -28.05 -77.14
C PRO A 6 1.12 -29.30 -76.27
N TYR A 7 2.38 -29.50 -75.92
CA TYR A 7 2.84 -30.54 -75.00
C TYR A 7 2.35 -30.29 -73.56
N ARG A 8 1.61 -31.26 -73.03
CA ARG A 8 1.11 -31.36 -71.66
C ARG A 8 2.28 -31.65 -70.71
N THR A 9 2.64 -30.72 -69.83
CA THR A 9 3.67 -30.94 -68.80
C THR A 9 3.09 -31.77 -67.65
N ASN A 10 3.49 -33.04 -67.62
CA ASN A 10 3.13 -33.96 -66.55
C ASN A 10 4.17 -33.81 -65.42
N LYS A 11 3.88 -32.97 -64.39
CA LYS A 11 4.70 -32.90 -63.18
C LYS A 11 4.53 -34.19 -62.40
N LYS A 12 5.49 -35.11 -62.54
CA LYS A 12 5.63 -36.25 -61.63
C LYS A 12 5.98 -35.70 -60.25
N ILE A 13 5.05 -35.84 -59.32
CA ILE A 13 5.29 -35.59 -57.90
C ILE A 13 6.28 -36.66 -57.44
N ASP A 14 7.45 -36.23 -56.98
CA ASP A 14 8.52 -37.09 -56.49
C ASP A 14 8.21 -37.48 -55.04
N TRP A 15 7.49 -38.59 -54.87
CA TRP A 15 7.01 -39.10 -53.58
C TRP A 15 8.13 -39.39 -52.58
N GLY A 16 9.37 -39.61 -53.05
CA GLY A 16 10.53 -39.87 -52.18
C GLY A 16 10.93 -38.67 -51.32
N LYS A 17 10.73 -37.43 -51.81
CA LYS A 17 11.04 -36.21 -51.05
C LYS A 17 9.89 -35.81 -50.12
N ALA A 18 8.65 -36.10 -50.51
CA ALA A 18 7.47 -35.80 -49.70
C ALA A 18 7.44 -36.62 -48.39
N ILE A 19 7.87 -37.89 -48.43
CA ILE A 19 7.89 -38.76 -47.26
C ILE A 19 8.96 -38.32 -46.25
N CYS A 20 10.15 -37.90 -46.71
CA CYS A 20 11.19 -37.37 -45.82
C CYS A 20 10.77 -36.06 -45.13
N SER A 21 10.08 -35.16 -45.83
CA SER A 21 9.58 -33.92 -45.22
C SER A 21 8.48 -34.16 -44.18
N ILE A 22 7.62 -35.17 -44.37
CA ILE A 22 6.54 -35.49 -43.41
C ILE A 22 7.10 -36.10 -42.12
N VAL A 23 8.13 -36.96 -42.20
CA VAL A 23 8.77 -37.56 -41.01
C VAL A 23 9.51 -36.49 -40.18
N ILE A 24 10.17 -35.53 -40.83
CA ILE A 24 10.86 -34.43 -40.13
C ILE A 24 9.85 -33.49 -39.46
N VAL A 25 8.72 -33.18 -40.11
CA VAL A 25 7.66 -32.34 -39.52
C VAL A 25 7.00 -33.04 -38.32
N TRP A 26 6.78 -34.36 -38.37
CA TRP A 26 6.26 -35.12 -37.23
C TRP A 26 7.27 -35.23 -36.07
N MET A 27 8.57 -35.39 -36.34
CA MET A 27 9.59 -35.39 -35.28
C MET A 27 9.75 -34.02 -34.60
N VAL A 28 9.58 -32.92 -35.34
CA VAL A 28 9.62 -31.55 -34.79
C VAL A 28 8.34 -31.21 -34.01
N LEU A 29 7.19 -31.77 -34.39
CA LEU A 29 5.93 -31.62 -33.62
C LEU A 29 5.91 -32.48 -32.34
N LEU A 30 6.68 -33.57 -32.28
CA LEU A 30 6.82 -34.39 -31.07
C LEU A 30 7.77 -33.79 -30.03
N THR A 31 8.70 -32.89 -30.41
CA THR A 31 9.56 -32.19 -29.44
C THR A 31 8.98 -30.86 -28.94
N ALA A 32 7.97 -30.30 -29.61
CA ALA A 32 7.31 -29.06 -29.19
C ALA A 32 6.31 -29.23 -28.03
N ASN A 33 5.91 -30.46 -27.71
CA ASN A 33 5.01 -30.79 -26.59
C ASN A 33 5.73 -31.42 -25.40
N ALA A 34 7.07 -31.31 -25.34
CA ALA A 34 7.75 -31.43 -24.07
C ALA A 34 7.30 -30.24 -23.22
N THR A 35 6.18 -30.40 -22.50
CA THR A 35 5.98 -29.68 -21.26
C THR A 35 7.30 -29.75 -20.54
N VAL A 36 7.94 -28.60 -20.35
CA VAL A 36 9.03 -28.48 -19.39
C VAL A 36 8.38 -28.85 -18.06
N THR A 37 8.40 -30.14 -17.73
CA THR A 37 8.27 -30.58 -16.35
C THR A 37 9.51 -30.02 -15.70
N SER A 38 9.36 -28.81 -15.16
CA SER A 38 10.22 -28.31 -14.10
C SER A 38 10.18 -29.36 -12.99
N SER A 39 11.06 -30.36 -13.09
CA SER A 39 11.50 -31.11 -11.94
C SER A 39 12.66 -30.33 -11.32
N SER A 40 12.46 -29.04 -11.03
CA SER A 40 13.36 -28.35 -10.09
C SER A 40 13.04 -28.88 -8.70
N GLN A 41 13.44 -30.11 -8.43
CA GLN A 41 13.36 -30.64 -7.09
C GLN A 41 14.23 -29.76 -6.21
N TYR A 42 13.57 -29.06 -5.29
CA TYR A 42 14.25 -28.23 -4.32
C TYR A 42 15.26 -29.05 -3.53
N THR A 43 16.47 -28.52 -3.37
CA THR A 43 17.46 -29.07 -2.43
C THR A 43 17.03 -28.78 -1.00
N ASP A 44 17.49 -29.58 -0.05
CA ASP A 44 17.14 -29.37 1.36
C ASP A 44 17.58 -27.99 1.86
N LYS A 45 18.73 -27.50 1.39
CA LYS A 45 19.20 -26.13 1.68
C LYS A 45 18.28 -25.06 1.13
N GLN A 46 17.73 -25.25 -0.08
CA GLN A 46 16.74 -24.33 -0.62
C GLN A 46 15.44 -24.39 0.19
N LEU A 47 14.97 -25.59 0.58
CA LEU A 47 13.79 -25.75 1.43
C LEU A 47 13.97 -25.07 2.80
N ASP A 48 15.16 -25.14 3.40
CA ASP A 48 15.49 -24.42 4.63
C ASP A 48 15.49 -22.91 4.44
N ALA A 49 16.05 -22.43 3.33
CA ALA A 49 16.03 -21.01 2.99
C ALA A 49 14.60 -20.49 2.77
N LEU A 50 13.71 -21.29 2.18
CA LEU A 50 12.29 -20.96 2.08
C LEU A 50 11.62 -20.96 3.47
N ALA A 51 11.86 -21.99 4.27
CA ALA A 51 11.32 -22.13 5.62
C ALA A 51 11.71 -20.97 6.56
N SER A 52 12.80 -20.26 6.29
CA SER A 52 13.20 -19.05 7.04
C SER A 52 12.17 -17.91 7.02
N ARG A 53 11.13 -18.00 6.18
CA ARG A 53 10.02 -17.03 6.13
C ARG A 53 8.80 -17.47 6.95
N VAL A 54 8.77 -18.71 7.44
CA VAL A 54 7.72 -19.18 8.35
C VAL A 54 7.78 -18.37 9.65
N GLY A 55 6.62 -17.97 10.15
CA GLY A 55 6.44 -17.08 11.30
C GLY A 55 6.59 -15.59 10.99
N LYS A 56 6.84 -15.20 9.73
CA LYS A 56 6.93 -13.79 9.32
C LYS A 56 5.59 -13.28 8.79
N ILE A 57 5.31 -12.03 9.10
CA ILE A 57 4.14 -11.29 8.63
C ILE A 57 4.53 -10.47 7.40
N PHE A 58 3.66 -10.49 6.41
CA PHE A 58 3.74 -9.73 5.18
C PHE A 58 2.44 -8.97 4.94
N TRP A 59 2.49 -7.99 4.04
CA TRP A 59 1.40 -7.06 3.78
C TRP A 59 1.06 -6.99 2.31
N ILE A 60 -0.22 -6.95 1.97
CA ILE A 60 -0.67 -6.71 0.61
C ILE A 60 -0.55 -5.22 0.31
N ASN A 61 0.24 -4.87 -0.72
CA ASN A 61 0.48 -3.48 -1.11
C ASN A 61 -0.84 -2.82 -1.58
N PRO A 62 -1.39 -1.84 -0.84
CA PRO A 62 -2.65 -1.20 -1.22
C PRO A 62 -2.52 -0.29 -2.44
N GLN A 63 -1.30 0.15 -2.78
CA GLN A 63 -1.02 1.05 -3.89
C GLN A 63 -0.82 0.33 -5.22
N SER A 64 -0.65 -1.00 -5.18
CA SER A 64 -0.50 -1.77 -6.41
C SER A 64 -1.83 -1.85 -7.17
N ALA A 65 -1.76 -1.67 -8.49
CA ALA A 65 -2.90 -1.90 -9.39
C ALA A 65 -3.25 -3.39 -9.51
N LYS A 66 -2.33 -4.28 -9.13
CA LYS A 66 -2.50 -5.74 -9.15
C LYS A 66 -2.60 -6.26 -7.73
N SER A 67 -3.33 -7.36 -7.55
CA SER A 67 -3.38 -8.09 -6.29
C SER A 67 -2.76 -9.47 -6.45
N PRO A 68 -1.98 -9.93 -5.46
CA PRO A 68 -1.39 -11.25 -5.50
C PRO A 68 -2.47 -12.32 -5.50
N THR A 69 -2.15 -13.49 -6.03
CA THR A 69 -3.10 -14.60 -6.16
C THR A 69 -2.71 -15.77 -5.26
N PHE A 70 -3.66 -16.23 -4.44
CA PHE A 70 -3.48 -17.34 -3.53
C PHE A 70 -4.39 -18.51 -3.91
N LEU A 71 -3.93 -19.71 -3.63
CA LEU A 71 -4.65 -20.97 -3.81
C LEU A 71 -5.40 -21.33 -2.53
N SER A 72 -6.54 -21.98 -2.65
CA SER A 72 -7.32 -22.48 -1.50
C SER A 72 -6.73 -23.76 -0.89
N ALA A 73 -5.84 -24.45 -1.61
CA ALA A 73 -5.19 -25.70 -1.21
C ALA A 73 -3.79 -25.81 -1.85
N PRO A 74 -2.86 -26.62 -1.30
CA PRO A 74 -1.51 -26.80 -1.83
C PRO A 74 -1.51 -27.76 -3.03
N ALA A 75 -2.23 -27.39 -4.09
CA ALA A 75 -2.37 -28.16 -5.32
C ALA A 75 -2.42 -27.23 -6.54
N ALA A 76 -1.83 -27.64 -7.65
CA ALA A 76 -1.70 -26.82 -8.86
C ALA A 76 -3.05 -26.44 -9.49
N ASN A 77 -4.11 -27.23 -9.27
CA ASN A 77 -5.45 -27.02 -9.78
C ASN A 77 -6.44 -26.53 -8.71
N ALA A 78 -5.95 -26.10 -7.55
CA ALA A 78 -6.80 -25.54 -6.51
C ALA A 78 -7.45 -24.21 -6.98
N ALA A 79 -8.62 -23.89 -6.41
CA ALA A 79 -9.27 -22.62 -6.68
C ALA A 79 -8.38 -21.46 -6.21
N THR A 80 -8.39 -20.37 -6.97
CA THR A 80 -7.64 -19.16 -6.63
C THR A 80 -8.54 -18.11 -5.99
N PHE A 81 -7.94 -17.23 -5.20
CA PHE A 81 -8.58 -16.04 -4.68
C PHE A 81 -7.56 -14.90 -4.53
N ASN A 82 -8.07 -13.68 -4.48
CA ASN A 82 -7.30 -12.49 -4.18
C ASN A 82 -7.63 -12.00 -2.76
N PRO A 83 -6.63 -11.60 -1.97
CA PRO A 83 -6.84 -11.08 -0.63
C PRO A 83 -7.39 -9.67 -0.66
N GLY A 84 -7.84 -9.18 0.49
CA GLY A 84 -8.23 -7.80 0.67
C GLY A 84 -7.07 -6.83 0.44
N ARG A 85 -7.38 -5.59 0.07
CA ARG A 85 -6.38 -4.51 0.01
C ARG A 85 -5.89 -4.19 1.42
N ASN A 86 -4.60 -3.92 1.55
CA ASN A 86 -3.96 -3.62 2.84
C ASN A 86 -4.13 -4.72 3.90
N GLU A 87 -4.39 -5.95 3.48
CA GLU A 87 -4.50 -7.08 4.40
C GLU A 87 -3.10 -7.56 4.79
N SER A 88 -2.93 -8.01 6.03
CA SER A 88 -1.70 -8.70 6.44
C SER A 88 -1.91 -10.21 6.43
N PHE A 89 -0.82 -10.95 6.24
CA PHE A 89 -0.82 -12.39 6.37
C PHE A 89 0.49 -12.89 6.96
N GLU A 90 0.40 -13.99 7.72
CA GLU A 90 1.54 -14.70 8.26
C GLU A 90 1.80 -15.96 7.43
N ILE A 91 3.06 -16.23 7.08
CA ILE A 91 3.44 -17.55 6.56
C ILE A 91 3.52 -18.51 7.75
N THR A 92 2.55 -19.40 7.87
CA THR A 92 2.41 -20.31 9.03
C THR A 92 3.15 -21.64 8.85
N ASP A 93 3.34 -22.10 7.61
CA ASP A 93 3.97 -23.39 7.33
C ASP A 93 4.52 -23.44 5.89
N LEU A 94 5.39 -24.41 5.62
CA LEU A 94 5.87 -24.78 4.29
C LEU A 94 5.35 -26.19 3.94
N ALA A 95 4.13 -26.25 3.41
CA ALA A 95 3.49 -27.48 2.98
C ALA A 95 4.24 -28.11 1.78
N GLY A 96 4.14 -29.43 1.60
CA GLY A 96 4.72 -30.13 0.44
C GLY A 96 6.24 -30.32 0.48
N ARG A 97 6.89 -29.92 1.59
CA ARG A 97 8.35 -30.06 1.79
C ARG A 97 8.86 -31.48 1.58
N ALA A 98 8.17 -32.50 2.09
CA ALA A 98 8.58 -33.90 1.98
C ALA A 98 8.64 -34.40 0.52
N ASN A 99 7.76 -33.86 -0.34
CA ASN A 99 7.68 -34.24 -1.75
C ASN A 99 8.45 -33.28 -2.66
N LYS A 100 9.19 -32.31 -2.08
CA LYS A 100 9.93 -31.26 -2.79
C LYS A 100 9.08 -30.43 -3.77
N ASP A 101 7.78 -30.29 -3.48
CA ASP A 101 6.84 -29.37 -4.15
C ASP A 101 6.26 -28.40 -3.11
N PRO A 102 7.05 -27.40 -2.68
CA PRO A 102 6.69 -26.55 -1.56
C PRO A 102 5.58 -25.54 -1.88
N TYR A 103 4.73 -25.28 -0.90
CA TYR A 103 3.78 -24.15 -0.86
C TYR A 103 3.88 -23.46 0.49
N TYR A 104 3.97 -22.13 0.50
CA TYR A 104 3.75 -21.37 1.72
C TYR A 104 2.27 -21.45 2.09
N LYS A 105 1.97 -21.98 3.27
CA LYS A 105 0.64 -21.88 3.88
C LYS A 105 0.56 -20.56 4.63
N VAL A 106 -0.36 -19.71 4.23
CA VAL A 106 -0.56 -18.40 4.84
C VAL A 106 -1.86 -18.32 5.62
N LYS A 107 -1.86 -17.52 6.68
CA LYS A 107 -3.07 -17.14 7.41
C LYS A 107 -3.21 -15.63 7.34
N PHE A 108 -4.31 -15.18 6.77
CA PHE A 108 -4.67 -13.77 6.70
C PHE A 108 -5.27 -13.29 8.03
N ASP A 109 -5.21 -11.99 8.28
CA ASP A 109 -5.81 -11.35 9.46
C ASP A 109 -7.33 -11.59 9.54
N THR A 110 -8.00 -11.69 8.38
CA THR A 110 -9.42 -12.10 8.30
C THR A 110 -9.68 -13.55 8.72
N GLY A 111 -8.65 -14.32 9.04
CA GLY A 111 -8.72 -15.73 9.40
C GLY A 111 -8.74 -16.70 8.21
N LYS A 112 -8.80 -16.18 6.98
CA LYS A 112 -8.70 -17.02 5.78
C LYS A 112 -7.33 -17.68 5.69
N VAL A 113 -7.30 -18.90 5.16
CA VAL A 113 -6.07 -19.64 4.89
C VAL A 113 -5.88 -19.73 3.38
N GLY A 114 -4.65 -19.47 2.93
CA GLY A 114 -4.27 -19.57 1.52
C GLY A 114 -2.95 -20.30 1.35
N TYR A 115 -2.63 -20.58 0.09
CA TYR A 115 -1.38 -21.23 -0.31
C TYR A 115 -0.77 -20.46 -1.47
N ILE A 116 0.53 -20.25 -1.46
CA ILE A 116 1.25 -19.62 -2.57
C ILE A 116 2.55 -20.36 -2.84
N ARG A 117 2.88 -20.55 -4.11
CA ARG A 117 4.16 -21.15 -4.51
C ARG A 117 5.30 -20.19 -4.18
N PRO A 118 6.47 -20.69 -3.73
CA PRO A 118 7.61 -19.84 -3.43
C PRO A 118 8.06 -18.94 -4.59
N GLU A 119 7.96 -19.41 -5.83
CA GLU A 119 8.31 -18.65 -7.03
C GLU A 119 7.34 -17.47 -7.21
N ALA A 120 6.03 -17.75 -7.16
CA ALA A 120 5.00 -16.72 -7.25
C ALA A 120 5.11 -15.68 -6.12
N PHE A 121 5.40 -16.14 -4.90
CA PHE A 121 5.65 -15.23 -3.78
C PHE A 121 6.84 -14.30 -4.05
N LEU A 122 7.94 -14.83 -4.59
CA LEU A 122 9.14 -14.04 -4.87
C LEU A 122 8.93 -13.06 -6.03
N GLU A 123 8.16 -13.45 -7.06
CA GLU A 123 7.76 -12.55 -8.15
C GLU A 123 6.88 -11.41 -7.65
N GLU A 124 5.97 -11.69 -6.73
CA GLU A 124 5.07 -10.70 -6.14
C GLU A 124 5.72 -9.86 -5.03
N PHE A 125 6.87 -10.29 -4.51
CA PHE A 125 7.57 -9.65 -3.39
C PHE A 125 8.16 -8.29 -3.79
N ASN A 126 7.96 -7.29 -2.94
CA ASN A 126 8.25 -5.86 -3.14
C ASN A 126 7.40 -5.16 -4.22
N GLU A 127 6.58 -5.88 -4.99
CA GLU A 127 5.61 -5.27 -5.90
C GLU A 127 4.21 -5.23 -5.28
N THR A 128 3.67 -6.41 -4.96
CA THR A 128 2.31 -6.57 -4.44
C THR A 128 2.28 -7.13 -3.02
N ILE A 129 3.38 -7.73 -2.56
CA ILE A 129 3.59 -8.22 -1.20
C ILE A 129 4.77 -7.47 -0.58
N LEU A 130 4.59 -6.90 0.61
CA LEU A 130 5.58 -6.10 1.33
C LEU A 130 5.98 -6.80 2.63
N SER A 131 7.23 -6.60 3.05
CA SER A 131 7.74 -7.09 4.35
C SER A 131 7.43 -6.16 5.52
N THR A 132 6.94 -4.96 5.25
CA THR A 132 6.63 -3.92 6.23
C THR A 132 5.22 -3.42 6.02
N ASP A 133 4.54 -3.05 7.11
CA ASP A 133 3.20 -2.43 7.04
C ASP A 133 3.29 -1.10 6.26
N PRO A 134 2.64 -0.99 5.09
CA PRO A 134 2.70 0.21 4.27
C PRO A 134 2.03 1.41 4.94
N LEU A 135 1.20 1.20 5.96
CA LEU A 135 0.53 2.25 6.73
C LEU A 135 1.14 2.45 8.13
N ALA A 136 2.30 1.87 8.43
CA ALA A 136 2.93 1.99 9.75
C ALA A 136 3.17 3.45 10.15
N ASP A 137 3.70 4.26 9.24
CA ASP A 137 4.04 5.65 9.53
C ASP A 137 2.79 6.52 9.65
N GLU A 138 1.76 6.28 8.84
CA GLU A 138 0.47 6.96 8.97
C GLU A 138 -0.19 6.64 10.31
N LYS A 139 -0.20 5.37 10.73
CA LYS A 139 -0.71 4.95 12.04
C LYS A 139 0.05 5.64 13.17
N ARG A 140 1.38 5.67 13.11
CA ARG A 140 2.20 6.38 14.11
C ARG A 140 1.86 7.86 14.18
N HIS A 141 1.73 8.55 13.04
CA HIS A 141 1.36 9.96 13.02
C HIS A 141 -0.06 10.21 13.57
N LEU A 142 -1.02 9.34 13.26
CA LEU A 142 -2.37 9.43 13.82
C LEU A 142 -2.37 9.20 15.34
N ASP A 143 -1.61 8.22 15.82
CA ASP A 143 -1.46 7.93 17.25
C ASP A 143 -0.76 9.10 17.97
N GLU A 144 0.28 9.67 17.37
CA GLU A 144 0.97 10.86 17.87
C GLU A 144 -0.01 12.04 17.97
N GLN A 145 -0.74 12.36 16.90
CA GLN A 145 -1.74 13.43 16.89
C GLN A 145 -2.84 13.20 17.93
N THR A 146 -3.31 11.96 18.09
CA THR A 146 -4.32 11.59 19.09
C THR A 146 -3.76 11.76 20.51
N SER A 147 -2.50 11.38 20.73
CA SER A 147 -1.82 11.55 22.02
C SER A 147 -1.61 13.02 22.36
N GLU A 148 -1.25 13.85 21.38
CA GLU A 148 -1.07 15.29 21.55
C GLU A 148 -2.40 15.99 21.82
N GLU A 149 -3.46 15.61 21.11
CA GLU A 149 -4.80 16.13 21.32
C GLU A 149 -5.33 15.75 22.71
N THR A 150 -5.06 14.52 23.18
CA THR A 150 -5.40 14.09 24.55
C THR A 150 -4.66 14.93 25.58
N LYS A 151 -3.34 15.09 25.43
CA LYS A 151 -2.50 15.96 26.30
C LYS A 151 -2.99 17.41 26.31
N ARG A 152 -3.43 17.93 25.14
CA ARG A 152 -4.00 19.27 25.01
C ARG A 152 -5.28 19.39 25.83
N VAL A 153 -6.21 18.45 25.68
CA VAL A 153 -7.49 18.45 26.41
C VAL A 153 -7.27 18.32 27.91
N ASP A 154 -6.38 17.43 28.36
CA ASP A 154 -6.08 17.27 29.78
C ASP A 154 -5.41 18.51 30.37
N TRP A 155 -4.53 19.16 29.62
CA TRP A 155 -3.96 20.45 30.02
C TRP A 155 -5.02 21.55 30.12
N ILE A 156 -5.99 21.62 29.19
CA ILE A 156 -7.11 22.58 29.27
C ILE A 156 -7.95 22.33 30.52
N LYS A 157 -8.26 21.07 30.83
CA LYS A 157 -9.04 20.70 32.03
C LYS A 157 -8.35 21.12 33.32
N SER A 158 -7.01 21.08 33.37
CA SER A 158 -6.22 21.47 34.55
C SER A 158 -6.04 22.98 34.73
N GLN A 159 -6.38 23.82 33.74
CA GLN A 159 -6.25 25.26 33.87
C GLN A 159 -7.27 25.85 34.87
N PRO A 160 -6.96 26.98 35.53
CA PRO A 160 -7.88 27.66 36.46
C PRO A 160 -8.98 28.47 35.74
N TRP A 161 -9.22 28.21 34.45
CA TRP A 161 -10.21 28.91 33.65
C TRP A 161 -11.66 28.56 34.03
N SER A 162 -12.60 29.44 33.69
CA SER A 162 -14.03 29.16 33.85
C SER A 162 -14.46 27.97 32.96
N PRO A 163 -15.55 27.26 33.32
CA PRO A 163 -16.05 26.15 32.52
C PRO A 163 -16.31 26.52 31.05
N ALA A 164 -16.89 27.70 30.80
CA ALA A 164 -17.16 28.21 29.45
C ALA A 164 -15.88 28.37 28.62
N VAL A 165 -14.79 28.87 29.22
CA VAL A 165 -13.50 29.03 28.54
C VAL A 165 -12.87 27.66 28.25
N LYS A 166 -12.98 26.69 29.17
CA LYS A 166 -12.50 25.32 28.94
C LYS A 166 -13.23 24.65 27.79
N GLU A 167 -14.56 24.75 27.74
CA GLU A 167 -15.36 24.18 26.66
C GLU A 167 -15.03 24.80 25.30
N ALA A 168 -14.89 26.14 25.24
CA ALA A 168 -14.48 26.83 24.03
C ALA A 168 -13.08 26.39 23.58
N ALA A 169 -12.12 26.30 24.50
CA ALA A 169 -10.76 25.84 24.20
C ALA A 169 -10.73 24.37 23.73
N ILE A 170 -11.51 23.47 24.33
CA ILE A 170 -11.64 22.08 23.87
C ILE A 170 -12.17 22.06 22.44
N LYS A 171 -13.19 22.87 22.12
CA LYS A 171 -13.75 23.06 20.77
C LYS A 171 -12.85 23.83 19.80
N LYS A 172 -11.60 24.15 20.19
CA LYS A 172 -10.64 24.94 19.42
C LYS A 172 -11.21 26.30 18.98
N GLN A 173 -11.96 26.95 19.88
CA GLN A 173 -12.51 28.27 19.65
C GLN A 173 -11.62 29.36 20.26
N PRO A 174 -11.41 30.47 19.54
CA PRO A 174 -10.66 31.60 20.05
C PRO A 174 -11.42 32.26 21.21
N THR A 175 -10.82 32.29 22.38
CA THR A 175 -11.48 32.76 23.61
C THR A 175 -10.79 34.01 24.16
N PRO A 176 -11.48 35.16 24.22
CA PRO A 176 -10.90 36.38 24.76
C PRO A 176 -10.33 36.19 26.18
N GLY A 177 -9.24 36.90 26.47
CA GLY A 177 -8.54 36.85 27.75
C GLY A 177 -7.42 35.81 27.84
N LEU A 178 -7.32 34.88 26.88
CA LEU A 178 -6.16 33.98 26.80
C LEU A 178 -4.92 34.74 26.33
N ASN A 179 -3.77 34.42 26.91
CA ASN A 179 -2.49 34.95 26.46
C ASN A 179 -1.97 34.21 25.21
N THR A 180 -0.94 34.77 24.58
CA THR A 180 -0.36 34.21 23.34
C THR A 180 0.11 32.75 23.48
N ALA A 181 0.69 32.35 24.62
CA ALA A 181 1.15 30.99 24.85
C ALA A 181 -0.02 30.01 25.00
N GLU A 182 -1.06 30.42 25.72
CA GLU A 182 -2.30 29.64 25.87
C GLU A 182 -3.00 29.47 24.53
N VAL A 183 -3.12 30.54 23.73
CA VAL A 183 -3.74 30.46 22.40
C VAL A 183 -2.94 29.53 21.48
N LYS A 184 -1.61 29.59 21.47
CA LYS A 184 -0.77 28.64 20.70
C LYS A 184 -1.02 27.19 21.12
N ARG A 185 -1.20 26.93 22.41
CA ARG A 185 -1.43 25.58 22.92
C ARG A 185 -2.85 25.08 22.62
N VAL A 186 -3.84 25.98 22.57
CA VAL A 186 -5.24 25.65 22.29
C VAL A 186 -5.51 25.50 20.79
N LEU A 187 -5.05 26.47 19.98
CA LEU A 187 -5.38 26.59 18.55
C LEU A 187 -4.23 26.18 17.62
N GLY A 188 -3.03 25.95 18.16
CA GLY A 188 -1.83 25.74 17.36
C GLY A 188 -1.15 27.05 16.94
N ALA A 189 -0.05 26.90 16.22
CA ALA A 189 0.73 28.03 15.73
C ALA A 189 -0.03 28.78 14.60
N PRO A 190 -0.01 30.13 14.62
CA PRO A 190 -0.56 30.91 13.52
C PRO A 190 0.29 30.74 12.26
N ARG A 191 -0.33 30.90 11.09
CA ARG A 191 0.37 30.90 9.80
C ARG A 191 1.26 32.13 9.64
N ARG A 192 0.79 33.28 10.14
CA ARG A 192 1.51 34.56 10.08
C ARG A 192 1.21 35.37 11.32
N VAL A 193 2.22 36.10 11.81
CA VAL A 193 2.08 37.08 12.89
C VAL A 193 2.52 38.45 12.37
N THR A 194 1.71 39.46 12.57
CA THR A 194 2.03 40.86 12.26
C THR A 194 1.98 41.66 13.55
N LYS A 195 3.05 42.41 13.84
CA LYS A 195 3.12 43.30 15.01
C LYS A 195 2.93 44.73 14.53
N LEU A 196 1.91 45.39 15.05
CA LEU A 196 1.61 46.78 14.76
C LEU A 196 2.09 47.63 15.94
N ARG A 197 2.98 48.58 15.67
CA ARG A 197 3.21 49.71 16.57
C ARG A 197 2.24 50.80 16.16
N GLY A 198 1.15 50.95 16.91
CA GLY A 198 0.23 52.07 16.74
C GLY A 198 0.89 53.40 17.14
N LEU A 199 0.25 54.52 16.76
CA LEU A 199 0.57 55.85 17.30
C LEU A 199 0.36 55.93 18.83
N THR A 200 -0.45 55.04 19.38
CA THR A 200 -0.65 54.83 20.82
C THR A 200 0.30 53.76 21.34
N LYS A 201 0.74 53.88 22.60
CA LYS A 201 1.72 52.98 23.27
C LYS A 201 1.26 51.51 23.45
N VAL A 202 0.17 51.09 22.83
CA VAL A 202 -0.39 49.74 22.95
C VAL A 202 0.23 48.86 21.87
N ALA A 203 0.88 47.78 22.29
CA ALA A 203 1.41 46.77 21.38
C ALA A 203 0.26 45.88 20.89
N GLU A 204 -0.05 45.97 19.61
CA GLU A 204 -1.08 45.17 18.94
C GLU A 204 -0.43 44.10 18.06
N GLU A 205 -0.86 42.86 18.19
CA GLU A 205 -0.39 41.73 17.37
C GLU A 205 -1.56 41.04 16.69
N HIS A 206 -1.45 40.83 15.37
CA HIS A 206 -2.44 40.13 14.56
C HIS A 206 -1.90 38.77 14.16
N TRP A 207 -2.65 37.72 14.47
CA TRP A 207 -2.30 36.34 14.18
C TRP A 207 -3.29 35.78 13.18
N PHE A 208 -2.77 35.35 12.03
CA PHE A 208 -3.57 34.86 10.91
C PHE A 208 -3.54 33.33 10.90
N TYR A 209 -4.71 32.70 10.86
CA TYR A 209 -4.87 31.25 10.83
C TYR A 209 -5.32 30.76 9.44
N PRO A 210 -5.08 29.47 9.11
CA PRO A 210 -5.42 28.90 7.80
C PRO A 210 -6.91 28.93 7.45
N ASP A 211 -7.79 28.94 8.46
CA ASP A 211 -9.25 29.02 8.34
C ASP A 211 -9.76 30.43 7.99
N GLY A 212 -8.84 31.40 7.84
CA GLY A 212 -9.17 32.80 7.60
C GLY A 212 -9.45 33.58 8.89
N SER A 213 -9.37 32.98 10.07
CA SER A 213 -9.53 33.71 11.32
C SER A 213 -8.31 34.59 11.61
N VAL A 214 -8.57 35.82 12.06
CA VAL A 214 -7.56 36.77 12.52
C VAL A 214 -7.78 37.02 14.00
N LEU A 215 -6.84 36.58 14.82
CA LEU A 215 -6.84 36.87 16.25
C LEU A 215 -6.03 38.12 16.53
N ILE A 216 -6.59 39.03 17.31
CA ILE A 216 -5.96 40.31 17.67
C ILE A 216 -5.65 40.30 19.15
N PHE A 217 -4.38 40.53 19.45
CA PHE A 217 -3.84 40.60 20.79
C PHE A 217 -3.47 42.03 21.12
N ASN A 218 -3.92 42.51 22.28
CA ASN A 218 -3.46 43.78 22.84
C ASN A 218 -2.72 43.48 24.13
N ASN A 219 -1.49 43.99 24.26
CA ASN A 219 -0.63 43.73 25.42
C ASN A 219 -0.48 42.23 25.76
N GLY A 220 -0.46 41.38 24.72
CA GLY A 220 -0.27 39.93 24.87
C GLY A 220 -1.50 39.11 25.24
N LEU A 221 -2.68 39.75 25.39
CA LEU A 221 -3.96 39.09 25.64
C LEU A 221 -4.84 39.14 24.40
N LEU A 222 -5.51 38.03 24.11
CA LEU A 222 -6.48 37.94 23.03
C LEU A 222 -7.69 38.83 23.36
N THR A 223 -7.94 39.84 22.54
CA THR A 223 -9.05 40.78 22.75
C THR A 223 -10.18 40.57 21.75
N ARG A 224 -9.85 40.29 20.48
CA ARG A 224 -10.85 40.17 19.40
C ARG A 224 -10.47 39.08 18.40
N THR A 225 -11.49 38.53 17.77
CA THR A 225 -11.35 37.62 16.63
C THR A 225 -12.13 38.21 15.46
N GLU A 226 -11.53 38.20 14.28
CA GLU A 226 -12.16 38.57 13.02
C GLU A 226 -12.11 37.39 12.06
N LYS A 227 -13.02 37.38 11.08
CA LYS A 227 -12.84 36.57 9.88
C LYS A 227 -12.26 37.47 8.80
N ALA A 228 -11.16 37.04 8.19
CA ALA A 228 -10.63 37.68 7.00
C ALA A 228 -11.75 37.71 5.95
N GLN A 229 -12.12 38.91 5.51
CA GLN A 229 -13.00 39.06 4.35
C GLN A 229 -12.28 38.44 3.15
N THR A 230 -12.82 37.34 2.63
CA THR A 230 -12.53 36.90 1.26
C THR A 230 -13.02 37.99 0.33
N ASN A 231 -12.10 38.84 -0.14
CA ASN A 231 -12.28 39.60 -1.36
C ASN A 231 -12.15 38.66 -2.57
#